data_AF-A0A926U2S1-F1
#
_entry.id   AF-A0A926U2S1-F1
#
_cell.length_a   1.000
_cell.length_b   1.000
_cell.length_c   1.000
_cell.angle_alpha   90.00
_cell.angle_beta   90.00
_cell.angle_gamma   90.00
#
_symmetry.space_group_name_H-M   'P 1'
#
loop_
_entity.id
_entity.type
_entity.pdbx_description
1 polymer ?
#
loop_
_entity_poly.entity_id
_entity_poly.type
_entity_poly.pdbx_seq_one_letter_code
_entity_poly.pdbx_strand_id
1 'polypeptide(L)'
;MTQIDCDRIHAFASTNAAATPAALEAAQATLGCVFPPCYVALLQCTNGLTAQAEHYSLLLYSTDELAERNITYEVAQYLPDFLMIGDDGGGRGILISQGNLDSPVYLIGMGSMQWSDARCLAVNLAEWIQINFAIDPH
;
A
#
# COMPACT_ATOMS: atom_id res chain seq x y z
N MET A 1 -14.99 6.65 -11.15
CA MET A 1 -14.29 6.44 -9.87
C MET A 1 -14.39 4.96 -9.58
N THR A 2 -13.27 4.24 -9.57
CA THR A 2 -13.28 2.80 -9.28
C THR A 2 -13.60 2.62 -7.79
N GLN A 3 -14.72 1.98 -7.50
CA GLN A 3 -15.19 1.77 -6.14
C GLN A 3 -14.44 0.58 -5.52
N ILE A 4 -13.92 0.76 -4.31
CA ILE A 4 -13.32 -0.32 -3.52
C ILE A 4 -14.45 -1.16 -2.92
N ASP A 5 -14.35 -2.48 -3.06
CA ASP A 5 -15.28 -3.43 -2.49
C ASP A 5 -14.75 -3.91 -1.13
N CYS A 6 -15.23 -3.30 -0.04
CA CYS A 6 -14.78 -3.67 1.31
C CYS A 6 -15.15 -5.12 1.66
N ASP A 7 -16.31 -5.62 1.21
CA ASP A 7 -16.76 -6.99 1.51
C ASP A 7 -15.79 -8.02 0.91
N ARG A 8 -15.31 -7.77 -0.31
CA ARG A 8 -14.26 -8.60 -0.93
C ARG A 8 -12.98 -8.59 -0.11
N ILE A 9 -12.54 -7.43 0.36
CA ILE A 9 -11.31 -7.32 1.16
C ILE A 9 -11.45 -8.12 2.46
N HIS A 10 -12.57 -7.95 3.17
CA HIS A 10 -12.85 -8.69 4.41
C HIS A 10 -13.00 -10.20 4.19
N ALA A 11 -13.39 -10.64 2.98
CA ALA A 11 -13.49 -12.05 2.64
C ALA A 11 -12.13 -12.72 2.36
N PHE A 12 -11.13 -11.95 1.91
CA PHE A 12 -9.82 -12.49 1.48
C PHE A 12 -8.67 -12.21 2.47
N ALA A 13 -8.77 -11.15 3.27
CA ALA A 13 -7.69 -10.71 4.15
C ALA A 13 -8.13 -10.65 5.62
N SER A 14 -7.16 -10.79 6.53
CA SER A 14 -7.35 -10.38 7.92
C SER A 14 -7.25 -8.86 7.98
N THR A 15 -8.30 -8.21 8.48
CA THR A 15 -8.49 -6.76 8.36
C THR A 15 -8.57 -6.11 9.73
N ASN A 16 -7.97 -4.93 9.85
CA ASN A 16 -8.19 -4.05 10.99
C ASN A 16 -9.49 -3.26 10.81
N ALA A 17 -9.94 -2.61 11.90
CA ALA A 17 -11.00 -1.62 11.81
C ALA A 17 -10.64 -0.49 10.82
N ALA A 18 -11.66 0.12 10.22
CA ALA A 18 -11.49 1.25 9.31
C ALA A 18 -10.68 2.40 9.93
N ALA A 19 -9.85 3.05 9.12
CA ALA A 19 -9.12 4.24 9.53
C ALA A 19 -10.09 5.39 9.78
N THR A 20 -9.88 6.12 10.88
CA THR A 20 -10.66 7.33 11.16
C THR A 20 -10.17 8.50 10.30
N PRO A 21 -11.01 9.50 10.00
CA PRO A 21 -10.56 10.71 9.32
C PRO A 21 -9.36 11.38 9.99
N ALA A 22 -9.35 11.44 11.33
CA ALA A 22 -8.26 12.02 12.10
C ALA A 22 -6.93 11.25 11.93
N ALA A 23 -6.98 9.91 11.87
CA ALA A 23 -5.79 9.08 11.65
C ALA A 23 -5.22 9.28 10.23
N LEU A 24 -6.09 9.40 9.22
CA LEU A 24 -5.69 9.71 7.84
C LEU A 24 -5.06 11.10 7.74
N GLU A 25 -5.66 12.11 8.36
CA GLU A 25 -5.11 13.47 8.42
C GLU A 25 -3.75 13.50 9.11
N ALA A 26 -3.59 12.80 10.23
CA ALA A 26 -2.34 12.71 10.96
C ALA A 26 -1.22 12.03 10.16
N ALA A 27 -1.53 10.92 9.48
CA ALA A 27 -0.55 10.19 8.66
C ALA A 27 -0.08 11.04 7.46
N GLN A 28 -1.01 11.68 6.74
CA GLN A 28 -0.70 12.59 5.64
C GLN A 28 0.12 13.79 6.10
N ALA A 29 -0.23 14.39 7.25
CA ALA A 29 0.51 15.52 7.81
C ALA A 29 1.94 15.11 8.23
N THR A 30 2.10 13.91 8.81
CA THR A 30 3.42 13.38 9.22
C THR A 30 4.31 13.11 8.02
N LEU A 31 3.75 12.55 6.94
CA LEU A 31 4.49 12.22 5.72
C LEU A 31 4.65 13.41 4.77
N GLY A 32 3.94 14.52 5.01
CA GLY A 32 3.96 15.69 4.16
C GLY A 32 3.37 15.46 2.76
N CYS A 33 2.50 14.46 2.61
CA CYS A 33 1.89 14.11 1.33
C CYS A 33 0.37 13.88 1.43
N VAL A 34 -0.32 14.02 0.30
CA VAL A 34 -1.74 13.69 0.18
C VAL A 34 -1.86 12.29 -0.40
N PHE A 35 -2.64 11.44 0.26
CA PHE A 35 -2.86 10.08 -0.20
C PHE A 35 -3.80 10.05 -1.40
N PRO A 36 -3.54 9.20 -2.40
CA PRO A 36 -4.46 9.01 -3.51
C PRO A 36 -5.86 8.60 -3.02
N PRO A 37 -6.96 9.09 -3.64
CA PRO A 37 -8.32 8.79 -3.18
C PRO A 37 -8.65 7.30 -3.12
N CYS A 38 -8.10 6.50 -4.03
CA CYS A 38 -8.27 5.05 -4.05
C CYS A 38 -7.64 4.38 -2.81
N TYR A 39 -6.47 4.88 -2.38
CA TYR A 39 -5.80 4.40 -1.17
C TYR A 39 -6.50 4.86 0.11
N VAL A 40 -7.03 6.10 0.12
CA VAL A 40 -7.88 6.58 1.23
C VAL A 40 -9.11 5.68 1.38
N ALA A 41 -9.77 5.31 0.28
CA ALA A 41 -10.92 4.41 0.30
C ALA A 41 -10.56 3.01 0.84
N LEU A 42 -9.37 2.48 0.48
CA LEU A 42 -8.87 1.23 1.06
C LEU A 42 -8.69 1.35 2.58
N LEU A 43 -8.04 2.40 3.06
CA LEU A 43 -7.85 2.63 4.50
C LEU A 43 -9.17 2.81 5.26
N GLN A 44 -10.19 3.36 4.59
CA GLN A 44 -11.55 3.48 5.13
C GLN A 44 -12.31 2.14 5.15
N CYS A 45 -11.94 1.14 4.35
CA CYS A 45 -12.39 -0.23 4.55
C CYS A 45 -11.62 -0.90 5.70
N THR A 46 -10.31 -0.68 5.77
CA THR A 46 -9.44 -1.33 6.76
C THR A 46 -8.13 -0.57 6.99
N ASN A 47 -7.81 -0.25 8.26
CA ASN A 47 -6.57 0.45 8.63
C ASN A 47 -5.38 -0.51 8.70
N GLY A 48 -4.94 -0.99 7.55
CA GLY A 48 -3.96 -2.06 7.43
C GLY A 48 -4.61 -3.44 7.44
N LEU A 49 -3.96 -4.38 6.76
CA LEU A 49 -4.44 -5.75 6.60
C LEU A 49 -3.28 -6.71 6.43
N THR A 50 -3.55 -7.98 6.66
CA THR A 50 -2.66 -9.07 6.22
C THR A 50 -3.40 -9.99 5.27
N ALA A 51 -2.74 -10.32 4.15
CA ALA A 51 -3.21 -11.30 3.20
C ALA A 51 -2.15 -12.40 3.04
N GLN A 52 -2.59 -13.64 2.94
CA GLN A 52 -1.72 -14.78 2.77
C GLN A 52 -2.30 -15.74 1.73
N ALA A 53 -1.45 -16.17 0.81
CA ALA A 53 -1.73 -17.21 -0.17
C ALA A 53 -0.63 -18.27 -0.09
N GLU A 54 -0.76 -19.35 -0.88
CA GLU A 54 0.21 -20.46 -0.87
C GLU A 54 1.67 -20.03 -1.14
N HIS A 55 1.86 -18.94 -1.89
CA HIS A 55 3.19 -18.52 -2.37
C HIS A 55 3.59 -17.09 -1.97
N TYR A 56 2.74 -16.35 -1.25
CA TYR A 56 3.12 -15.02 -0.78
C TYR A 56 2.39 -14.64 0.52
N SER A 57 3.04 -13.74 1.27
CA SER A 57 2.45 -12.96 2.34
C SER A 57 2.44 -11.50 1.95
N LEU A 58 1.46 -10.77 2.47
CA LEU A 58 1.34 -9.33 2.34
C LEU A 58 0.93 -8.75 3.68
N LEU A 59 1.64 -7.71 4.10
CA LEU A 59 1.22 -6.78 5.14
C LEU A 59 1.02 -5.41 4.49
N LEU A 60 -0.19 -4.85 4.55
CA LEU A 60 -0.39 -3.43 4.31
C LEU A 60 -0.44 -2.71 5.64
N TYR A 61 0.29 -1.61 5.71
CA TYR A 61 0.49 -0.84 6.93
C TYR A 61 -0.78 -0.12 7.36
N SER A 62 -1.01 -0.08 8.66
CA SER A 62 -1.91 0.89 9.26
C SER A 62 -1.36 2.31 9.11
N THR A 63 -2.20 3.32 9.30
CA THR A 63 -1.83 4.75 9.28
C THR A 63 -0.66 5.08 10.19
N ASP A 64 -0.54 4.40 11.33
CA ASP A 64 0.52 4.65 12.31
C ASP A 64 1.85 4.05 11.82
N GLU A 65 1.79 2.84 11.27
CA GLU A 65 2.95 2.16 10.68
C GLU A 65 3.45 2.84 9.40
N LEU A 66 2.55 3.44 8.59
CA LEU A 66 2.92 4.15 7.36
C LEU A 66 3.98 5.21 7.62
N ALA A 67 3.76 6.04 8.64
CA ALA A 67 4.69 7.10 9.01
C ALA A 67 6.04 6.52 9.41
N GLU A 68 6.05 5.57 10.35
CA GLU A 68 7.28 4.96 10.86
C GLU A 68 8.08 4.27 9.74
N ARG A 69 7.41 3.49 8.90
CA ARG A 69 8.05 2.69 7.85
C ARG A 69 8.62 3.57 6.74
N ASN A 70 7.89 4.56 6.26
CA ASN A 70 8.39 5.45 5.20
C ASN A 70 9.57 6.30 5.68
N ILE A 71 9.60 6.69 6.95
CA ILE A 71 10.75 7.38 7.55
C ILE A 71 11.94 6.43 7.70
N THR A 72 11.72 5.23 8.22
CA THR A 72 12.77 4.22 8.45
C THR A 72 13.50 3.83 7.17
N TYR A 73 12.77 3.70 6.06
CA TYR A 73 13.34 3.38 4.74
C TYR A 73 13.70 4.62 3.92
N GLU A 74 13.59 5.82 4.49
CA GLU A 74 13.89 7.10 3.84
C GLU A 74 13.21 7.20 2.46
N VAL A 75 11.96 6.76 2.35
CA VAL A 75 11.26 6.61 1.05
C VAL A 75 11.21 7.94 0.30
N ALA A 76 10.96 9.04 1.01
CA ALA A 76 10.95 10.38 0.41
C ALA A 76 12.30 10.81 -0.17
N GLN A 77 13.42 10.27 0.33
CA GLN A 77 14.76 10.56 -0.18
C GLN A 77 15.08 9.76 -1.45
N TYR A 78 14.78 8.46 -1.44
CA TYR A 78 15.13 7.56 -2.55
C TYR A 78 14.07 7.53 -3.66
N LEU A 79 12.80 7.71 -3.30
CA LEU A 79 11.62 7.53 -4.14
C LEU A 79 10.58 8.64 -3.85
N PRO A 80 10.91 9.92 -4.12
CA PRO A 80 10.13 11.08 -3.66
C PRO A 80 8.68 11.11 -4.15
N ASP A 81 8.37 10.47 -5.28
CA ASP A 81 7.01 10.42 -5.85
C ASP A 81 6.18 9.22 -5.36
N PHE A 82 6.74 8.38 -4.48
CA PHE A 82 6.15 7.14 -4.04
C PHE A 82 5.87 7.12 -2.55
N LEU A 83 4.88 6.32 -2.17
CA LEU A 83 4.55 6.00 -0.79
C LEU A 83 4.68 4.49 -0.62
N MET A 84 5.41 4.05 0.39
CA MET A 84 5.46 2.65 0.77
C MET A 84 4.26 2.31 1.66
N ILE A 85 3.42 1.41 1.20
CA ILE A 85 2.13 1.09 1.83
C ILE A 85 2.10 -0.29 2.50
N GLY A 86 3.16 -1.07 2.34
CA GLY A 86 3.24 -2.42 2.89
C GLY A 86 4.52 -3.13 2.49
N ASP A 87 4.62 -4.41 2.86
CA ASP A 87 5.71 -5.30 2.48
C ASP A 87 5.24 -6.77 2.41
N ASP A 88 6.08 -7.62 1.84
CA ASP A 88 5.81 -9.04 1.70
C ASP A 88 6.38 -9.93 2.82
N GLY A 89 6.99 -9.33 3.85
CA GLY A 89 7.75 -10.01 4.91
C GLY A 89 9.09 -10.63 4.45
N GLY A 90 9.39 -10.57 3.15
CA GLY A 90 10.55 -11.17 2.49
C GLY A 90 11.61 -10.16 2.04
N GLY A 91 11.53 -8.92 2.51
CA GLY A 91 12.48 -7.86 2.17
C GLY A 91 12.06 -7.01 0.97
N ARG A 92 10.82 -7.17 0.46
CA ARG A 92 10.28 -6.35 -0.64
C ARG A 92 9.13 -5.47 -0.16
N GLY A 93 9.17 -4.19 -0.51
CA GLY A 93 8.16 -3.20 -0.19
C GLY A 93 7.12 -3.04 -1.29
N ILE A 94 5.90 -2.68 -0.90
CA ILE A 94 4.81 -2.31 -1.80
C ILE A 94 4.73 -0.79 -1.87
N LEU A 95 4.81 -0.24 -3.07
CA LEU A 95 4.73 1.19 -3.33
C LEU A 95 3.47 1.56 -4.12
N ILE A 96 2.95 2.75 -3.87
CA ILE A 96 2.02 3.44 -4.77
C ILE A 96 2.56 4.82 -5.13
N SER A 97 2.19 5.31 -6.31
CA SER A 97 2.52 6.68 -6.74
C SER A 97 1.62 7.71 -6.04
N GLN A 98 2.22 8.72 -5.40
CA GLN A 98 1.48 9.78 -4.68
C GLN A 98 0.69 10.70 -5.62
N GLY A 99 1.25 10.99 -6.81
CA GLY A 99 0.64 11.93 -7.77
C GLY A 99 -0.29 11.30 -8.81
N ASN A 100 -0.52 9.99 -8.78
CA ASN A 100 -1.28 9.29 -9.81
C ASN A 100 -2.63 8.81 -9.27
N LEU A 101 -3.72 9.30 -9.87
CA LEU A 101 -5.08 8.96 -9.46
C LEU A 101 -5.41 7.48 -9.59
N ASP A 102 -4.79 6.77 -10.53
CA ASP A 102 -4.97 5.33 -10.71
C ASP A 102 -4.20 4.52 -9.66
N SER A 103 -3.25 5.15 -8.94
CA SER A 103 -2.46 4.52 -7.87
C SER A 103 -1.81 3.19 -8.32
N PRO A 104 -0.97 3.20 -9.38
CA PRO A 104 -0.26 2.00 -9.79
C PRO A 104 0.57 1.44 -8.64
N VAL A 105 0.59 0.11 -8.53
CA VAL A 105 1.18 -0.63 -7.42
C VAL A 105 2.48 -1.27 -7.90
N TYR A 106 3.54 -1.07 -7.12
CA TYR A 106 4.86 -1.61 -7.43
C TYR A 106 5.41 -2.44 -6.27
N LEU A 107 6.28 -3.39 -6.60
CA LEU A 107 7.10 -4.14 -5.66
C LEU A 107 8.55 -3.69 -5.82
N ILE A 108 9.25 -3.43 -4.73
CA ILE A 108 10.65 -3.00 -4.74
C ILE A 108 11.47 -3.74 -3.68
N GLY A 109 12.76 -4.00 -3.94
CA GLY A 109 13.66 -4.48 -2.90
C GLY A 109 13.97 -3.38 -1.88
N MET A 110 13.63 -3.58 -0.61
CA MET A 110 13.88 -2.58 0.45
C MET A 110 15.38 -2.39 0.75
N GLY A 111 16.23 -3.34 0.34
CA GLY A 111 17.68 -3.22 0.47
C GLY A 111 18.35 -2.35 -0.60
N SER A 112 17.69 -2.13 -1.74
CA SER A 112 18.24 -1.30 -2.83
C SER A 112 17.55 0.07 -2.92
N MET A 113 16.23 0.13 -2.70
CA MET A 113 15.41 1.35 -2.84
C MET A 113 15.63 2.11 -4.16
N GLN A 114 15.98 1.37 -5.22
CA GLN A 114 16.23 1.92 -6.54
C GLN A 114 15.03 1.69 -7.47
N TRP A 115 14.55 2.76 -8.09
CA TRP A 115 13.41 2.68 -9.00
C TRP A 115 13.63 1.71 -10.17
N SER A 116 14.88 1.54 -10.63
CA SER A 116 15.22 0.56 -11.68
C SER A 116 14.88 -0.89 -11.32
N ASP A 117 14.76 -1.19 -10.02
CA ASP A 117 14.45 -2.53 -9.50
C ASP A 117 12.94 -2.70 -9.24
N ALA A 118 12.15 -1.64 -9.41
CA ALA A 118 10.72 -1.68 -9.16
C ALA A 118 10.00 -2.51 -10.23
N ARG A 119 9.14 -3.42 -9.78
CA ARG A 119 8.28 -4.24 -10.64
C ARG A 119 6.83 -3.80 -10.48
N CYS A 120 6.15 -3.50 -11.58
CA CYS A 120 4.72 -3.20 -11.57
C CYS A 120 3.93 -4.47 -11.21
N LEU A 121 3.12 -4.42 -10.15
CA LEU A 121 2.16 -5.47 -9.78
C LEU A 121 0.81 -5.23 -10.45
N ALA A 122 0.38 -3.98 -10.50
CA ALA A 122 -0.86 -3.56 -11.15
C ALA A 122 -0.76 -2.10 -11.59
N VAL A 123 -1.38 -1.76 -12.71
CA VAL A 123 -1.47 -0.36 -13.18
C VAL A 123 -2.50 0.45 -12.38
N ASN A 124 -3.33 -0.24 -11.59
CA ASN A 124 -4.38 0.35 -10.77
C ASN A 124 -4.52 -0.39 -9.44
N LEU A 125 -4.56 0.34 -8.32
CA LEU A 125 -4.77 -0.23 -6.97
C LEU A 125 -6.07 -1.03 -6.87
N ALA A 126 -7.16 -0.55 -7.48
CA ALA A 126 -8.43 -1.25 -7.47
C ALA A 126 -8.35 -2.57 -8.24
N GLU A 127 -7.62 -2.64 -9.36
CA GLU A 127 -7.39 -3.91 -10.07
C GLU A 127 -6.56 -4.88 -9.22
N TRP A 128 -5.54 -4.39 -8.51
CA TRP A 128 -4.76 -5.21 -7.60
C TRP A 128 -5.62 -5.86 -6.52
N ILE A 129 -6.59 -5.12 -5.97
CA ILE A 129 -7.58 -5.63 -5.01
C ILE A 129 -8.49 -6.68 -5.65
N GLN A 130 -8.91 -6.48 -6.90
CA GLN A 130 -9.75 -7.45 -7.63
C GLN A 130 -9.03 -8.77 -7.91
N ILE A 131 -7.70 -8.76 -8.03
CA ILE A 131 -6.89 -9.98 -8.11
C ILE A 131 -6.39 -10.46 -6.74
N ASN A 132 -7.03 -10.01 -5.67
CA ASN A 132 -6.74 -10.41 -4.28
C ASN A 132 -5.31 -10.13 -3.85
N PHE A 133 -4.77 -8.98 -4.22
CA PHE A 133 -3.43 -8.52 -3.80
C PHE A 133 -2.27 -9.42 -4.25
N ALA A 134 -2.39 -10.12 -5.38
CA ALA A 134 -1.35 -10.99 -5.90
C ALA A 134 0.00 -10.25 -6.09
N ILE A 135 1.09 -10.78 -5.52
CA ILE A 135 2.45 -10.23 -5.64
C ILE A 135 3.26 -10.95 -6.73
N ASP A 136 3.10 -12.26 -6.85
CA ASP A 136 3.74 -13.12 -7.84
C ASP A 136 2.66 -13.99 -8.50
N PRO A 137 1.97 -13.50 -9.55
CA PRO A 137 1.02 -14.33 -10.28
C PRO A 137 1.79 -15.41 -11.05
N HIS A 138 1.57 -16.68 -10.68
CA HIS A 138 1.99 -17.84 -11.46
C HIS A 138 1.11 -18.00 -12.72
#